data_AF-A0A952LA68-F1
#
_entry.id   AF-A0A952LA68-F1
#
_cell.length_a   1.000
_cell.length_b   1.000
_cell.length_c   1.000
_cell.angle_alpha   90.00
_cell.angle_beta   90.00
_cell.angle_gamma   90.00
#
_symmetry.space_group_name_H-M   'P 1'
#
loop_
_entity.id
_entity.type
_entity.pdbx_description
1 polymer ?
#
loop_
_entity_poly.entity_id
_entity_poly.type
_entity_poly.pdbx_seq_one_letter_code
_entity_poly.pdbx_strand_id
1 'polypeptide(L)'
;MADDSRDEPSEDDFRDMLRDFLAGNTELDPAKLASAAGLPNDPEMVQRLIGQLQQALQNSGEGINWGLALEQAKGLATHSAVVSTPAETSAMEQALHVAALWLDEVTAIAELTVPPVLLTRAGWAEATMPVWTQLAEPVAHSIANALTGVLEEQAGEELSGMLGNAGQLMRNVGGTLFAMQLGQVVGQLAGEVVSGGDVGIPLLDGEARQAALVPQNVDAFGAGLDIPTDEVRLYLSVREIAHARLFRHAKWLRLH
;
A
#
# COMPACT_ATOMS: atom_id res chain seq x y z
N MET A 1 -49.09 0.92 6.60
CA MET A 1 -47.97 1.66 5.99
C MET A 1 -47.89 2.97 6.73
N ALA A 2 -46.85 3.15 7.54
CA ALA A 2 -46.58 4.39 8.26
C ALA A 2 -45.18 4.84 7.83
N ASP A 3 -45.14 6.07 7.35
CA ASP A 3 -44.00 6.82 6.84
C ASP A 3 -43.12 7.24 8.02
N ASP A 4 -41.83 6.88 7.98
CA ASP A 4 -40.83 7.24 9.01
C ASP A 4 -39.70 7.98 8.28
N SER A 5 -39.95 9.25 7.99
CA SER A 5 -38.96 10.20 7.47
C SER A 5 -38.00 10.55 8.60
N ARG A 6 -36.80 9.97 8.57
CA ARG A 6 -35.67 10.39 9.42
C ARG A 6 -35.20 11.76 8.93
N ASP A 7 -35.25 12.76 9.82
CA ASP A 7 -34.73 14.10 9.58
C ASP A 7 -33.21 14.04 9.33
N GLU A 8 -32.81 14.10 8.07
CA GLU A 8 -31.44 14.47 7.68
C GLU A 8 -31.29 15.98 7.91
N PRO A 9 -30.19 16.44 8.54
CA PRO A 9 -29.95 17.87 8.72
C PRO A 9 -29.86 18.55 7.36
N SER A 10 -30.63 19.63 7.20
CA SER A 10 -30.80 20.32 5.92
C SER A 10 -29.59 21.21 5.60
N GLU A 11 -29.35 21.51 4.32
CA GLU A 11 -28.32 22.47 3.90
C GLU A 11 -28.46 23.85 4.56
N ASP A 12 -29.68 24.20 4.98
CA ASP A 12 -29.98 25.47 5.63
C ASP A 12 -29.46 25.50 7.08
N ASP A 13 -29.47 24.36 7.79
CA ASP A 13 -28.92 24.25 9.15
C ASP A 13 -27.40 24.47 9.18
N PHE A 14 -26.70 24.02 8.13
CA PHE A 14 -25.25 24.21 7.98
C PHE A 14 -24.89 25.66 7.64
N ARG A 15 -25.72 26.32 6.82
CA ARG A 15 -25.55 27.74 6.47
C ARG A 15 -25.73 28.66 7.66
N ASP A 16 -26.73 28.39 8.49
CA ASP A 16 -27.00 29.18 9.69
C ASP A 16 -25.88 29.01 10.74
N MET A 17 -25.33 27.80 10.89
CA MET A 17 -24.16 27.55 11.74
C MET A 17 -22.91 28.33 11.29
N LEU A 18 -22.64 28.40 9.99
CA LEU A 18 -21.52 29.18 9.44
C LEU A 18 -21.70 30.68 9.66
N ARG A 19 -22.95 31.16 9.60
CA ARG A 19 -23.28 32.57 9.83
C ARG A 19 -23.07 32.97 11.29
N ASP A 20 -23.45 32.11 12.22
CA ASP A 20 -23.26 32.31 13.66
C ASP A 20 -21.79 32.24 14.08
N PHE A 21 -20.99 31.38 13.44
CA PHE A 21 -19.54 31.31 13.63
C PHE A 21 -18.83 32.60 13.19
N LEU A 22 -19.20 33.14 12.02
CA LEU A 22 -18.65 34.39 11.50
C LEU A 22 -19.14 35.63 12.27
N ALA A 23 -20.25 35.53 13.00
CA ALA A 23 -20.77 36.57 13.88
C ALA A 23 -20.04 36.64 15.25
N GLY A 24 -19.06 35.77 15.50
CA GLY A 24 -18.19 35.83 16.69
C GLY A 24 -18.82 35.27 17.96
N ASN A 25 -19.84 34.42 17.84
CA ASN A 25 -20.47 33.80 19.00
C ASN A 25 -19.71 32.53 19.42
N THR A 26 -18.83 32.67 20.42
CA THR A 26 -17.85 31.66 20.84
C THR A 26 -18.39 30.59 21.81
N GLU A 27 -19.70 30.34 21.81
CA GLU A 27 -20.28 29.20 22.56
C GLU A 27 -20.60 28.07 21.58
N LEU A 28 -19.53 27.44 21.07
CA LEU A 28 -19.64 26.19 20.31
C LEU A 28 -19.90 25.05 21.30
N ASP A 29 -21.15 24.58 21.36
CA ASP A 29 -21.52 23.37 22.09
C ASP A 29 -20.93 22.14 21.37
N PRO A 30 -19.96 21.42 21.97
CA PRO A 30 -19.27 20.30 21.33
C PRO A 30 -20.23 19.18 20.90
N ALA A 31 -21.37 19.04 21.58
CA ALA A 31 -22.39 18.06 21.24
C ALA A 31 -23.10 18.41 19.91
N LYS A 32 -23.27 19.70 19.60
CA LYS A 32 -23.91 20.15 18.35
C LYS A 32 -22.99 20.03 17.15
N LEU A 33 -21.69 20.23 17.34
CA LEU A 33 -20.67 19.98 16.31
C LEU A 33 -20.58 18.50 15.94
N ALA A 34 -20.68 17.60 16.93
CA ALA A 34 -20.68 16.17 16.70
C ALA A 34 -21.91 15.71 15.88
N SER A 35 -23.10 16.23 16.20
CA SER A 35 -24.31 15.92 15.43
C SER A 35 -24.29 16.51 14.02
N ALA A 36 -23.75 17.72 13.83
CA ALA A 36 -23.67 18.37 12.52
C ALA A 36 -22.65 17.70 11.58
N ALA A 37 -21.62 17.04 12.12
CA ALA A 37 -20.65 16.26 11.37
C ALA A 37 -21.11 14.81 11.05
N GLY A 38 -22.35 14.45 11.42
CA GLY A 38 -22.88 13.09 11.24
C GLY A 38 -22.20 12.03 12.11
N LEU A 39 -21.51 12.45 13.19
CA LEU A 39 -20.82 11.54 14.10
C LEU A 39 -21.82 11.03 15.15
N PRO A 40 -21.85 9.71 15.41
CA PRO A 40 -22.70 9.15 16.48
C PRO A 40 -22.32 9.71 17.85
N ASN A 41 -23.33 10.09 18.65
CA ASN A 41 -23.20 10.55 20.04
C ASN A 41 -22.79 9.42 21.02
N ASP A 42 -21.90 8.52 20.60
CA ASP A 42 -21.39 7.42 21.39
C ASP A 42 -20.00 7.79 21.97
N PRO A 43 -19.91 8.02 23.30
CA PRO A 43 -18.65 8.40 23.95
C PRO A 43 -17.51 7.41 23.72
N GLU A 44 -17.81 6.12 23.56
CA GLU A 44 -16.79 5.10 23.29
C GLU A 44 -16.28 5.15 21.86
N MET A 45 -17.13 5.55 20.91
CA MET A 45 -16.72 5.74 19.52
C MET A 45 -15.84 6.98 19.37
N VAL A 46 -16.17 8.06 20.08
CA VAL A 46 -15.33 9.27 20.16
C VAL A 46 -13.98 8.96 20.81
N GLN A 47 -13.93 8.16 21.88
CA GLN A 47 -12.67 7.72 22.48
C GLN A 47 -11.83 6.87 21.53
N ARG A 48 -12.44 5.97 20.75
CA ARG A 48 -11.75 5.20 19.71
C ARG A 48 -11.20 6.09 18.60
N LEU A 49 -11.98 7.07 18.15
CA LEU A 49 -11.56 8.05 17.15
C LEU A 49 -10.40 8.93 17.66
N ILE A 50 -10.48 9.41 18.90
CA ILE A 50 -9.41 10.17 19.56
C ILE A 50 -8.15 9.31 19.71
N GLY A 51 -8.29 8.03 20.08
CA GLY A 51 -7.18 7.08 20.15
C GLY A 51 -6.51 6.88 18.79
N GLN A 52 -7.30 6.68 17.73
CA GLN A 52 -6.81 6.58 16.36
C GLN A 52 -6.11 7.87 15.91
N LEU A 53 -6.66 9.04 16.25
CA LEU A 53 -6.08 10.34 15.91
C LEU A 53 -4.78 10.61 16.67
N GLN A 54 -4.73 10.29 17.97
CA GLN A 54 -3.51 10.38 18.77
C GLN A 54 -2.44 9.43 18.27
N GLN A 55 -2.81 8.21 17.91
CA GLN A 55 -1.87 7.23 17.35
C GLN A 55 -1.41 7.64 15.95
N ALA A 56 -2.29 8.22 15.13
CA ALA A 56 -1.92 8.83 13.87
C ALA A 56 -0.95 10.01 14.08
N LEU A 57 -1.17 10.90 15.04
CA LEU A 57 -0.29 12.03 15.35
C LEU A 57 1.05 11.62 15.97
N GLN A 58 1.06 10.57 16.80
CA GLN A 58 2.29 10.01 17.37
C GLN A 58 3.11 9.24 16.33
N ASN A 59 2.43 8.57 15.39
CA ASN A 59 3.06 7.93 14.23
C ASN A 59 3.31 8.90 13.06
N SER A 60 2.78 10.13 13.15
CA SER A 60 3.16 11.26 12.28
C SER A 60 4.49 11.82 12.79
N GLY A 61 5.53 10.98 12.74
CA GLY A 61 6.90 11.48 12.83
C GLY A 61 7.17 12.52 11.73
N GLU A 62 8.38 13.07 11.71
CA GLU A 62 8.83 13.87 10.57
C GLU A 62 8.83 13.00 9.30
N GLY A 63 7.77 13.09 8.48
CA GLY A 63 7.69 12.42 7.18
C GLY A 63 6.33 11.82 6.83
N ILE A 64 6.32 11.15 5.68
CA ILE A 64 5.16 10.46 5.13
C ILE A 64 4.95 9.13 5.87
N ASN A 65 3.71 8.83 6.29
CA ASN A 65 3.42 7.57 6.99
C ASN A 65 3.23 6.41 5.99
N TRP A 66 4.36 5.78 5.61
CA TRP A 66 4.37 4.59 4.76
C TRP A 66 3.81 3.33 5.43
N GLY A 67 3.73 3.31 6.77
CA GLY A 67 3.09 2.22 7.51
C GLY A 67 1.61 2.06 7.14
N LEU A 68 0.90 3.18 6.93
CA LEU A 68 -0.49 3.14 6.47
C LEU A 68 -0.62 2.56 5.06
N ALA A 69 0.35 2.81 4.17
CA ALA A 69 0.38 2.21 2.83
C ALA A 69 0.50 0.68 2.92
N LEU A 70 1.38 0.18 3.79
CA LEU A 70 1.57 -1.25 4.02
C LEU A 70 0.30 -1.91 4.57
N GLU A 71 -0.29 -1.33 5.61
CA GLU A 71 -1.53 -1.86 6.19
C GLU A 71 -2.68 -1.89 5.18
N GLN A 72 -2.82 -0.83 4.37
CA GLN A 72 -3.81 -0.79 3.29
C GLN A 72 -3.53 -1.88 2.23
N ALA A 73 -2.28 -2.06 1.84
CA ALA A 73 -1.88 -3.08 0.85
C ALA A 73 -2.18 -4.50 1.37
N LYS A 74 -1.81 -4.79 2.62
CA LYS A 74 -2.07 -6.09 3.27
C LYS A 74 -3.57 -6.32 3.43
N GLY A 75 -4.31 -5.30 3.85
CA GLY A 75 -5.77 -5.33 3.94
C GLY A 75 -6.40 -5.75 2.61
N LEU A 76 -6.08 -5.06 1.52
CA LEU A 76 -6.58 -5.40 0.18
C LEU A 76 -6.13 -6.80 -0.28
N ALA A 77 -4.85 -7.13 -0.11
CA ALA A 77 -4.28 -8.39 -0.55
C ALA A 77 -4.88 -9.62 0.15
N THR A 78 -5.42 -9.46 1.36
CA THR A 78 -6.06 -10.54 2.13
C THR A 78 -7.52 -10.79 1.78
N HIS A 79 -8.24 -9.84 1.15
CA HIS A 79 -9.69 -9.95 0.91
C HIS A 79 -10.10 -11.22 0.16
N SER A 80 -9.27 -11.66 -0.80
CA SER A 80 -9.51 -12.86 -1.61
C SER A 80 -8.40 -13.90 -1.42
N ALA A 81 -7.65 -13.83 -0.33
CA ALA A 81 -6.56 -14.77 -0.07
C ALA A 81 -7.11 -16.16 0.29
N VAL A 82 -6.53 -17.18 -0.34
CA VAL A 82 -6.81 -18.58 -0.04
C VAL A 82 -5.50 -19.22 0.39
N VAL A 83 -5.52 -19.97 1.49
CA VAL A 83 -4.35 -20.67 1.99
C VAL A 83 -4.07 -21.88 1.11
N SER A 84 -2.86 -21.94 0.56
CA SER A 84 -2.39 -23.11 -0.18
C SER A 84 -2.28 -24.32 0.73
N THR A 85 -2.73 -25.46 0.24
CA THR A 85 -2.63 -26.74 0.92
C THR A 85 -1.16 -27.20 1.00
N PRO A 86 -0.79 -28.06 1.97
CA PRO A 86 0.56 -28.63 2.04
C PRO A 86 1.00 -29.33 0.75
N ALA A 87 0.07 -29.95 0.02
CA ALA A 87 0.35 -30.62 -1.24
C ALA A 87 0.69 -29.63 -2.37
N GLU A 88 -0.06 -28.53 -2.48
CA GLU A 88 0.22 -27.46 -3.47
C GLU A 88 1.57 -26.79 -3.17
N THR A 89 1.84 -26.48 -1.90
CA THR A 89 3.13 -25.95 -1.45
C THR A 89 4.27 -26.88 -1.82
N SER A 90 4.17 -28.18 -1.48
CA SER A 90 5.22 -29.15 -1.79
C SER A 90 5.44 -29.32 -3.30
N ALA A 91 4.38 -29.31 -4.10
CA ALA A 91 4.50 -29.39 -5.56
C ALA A 91 5.22 -28.17 -6.15
N MET A 92 4.95 -26.97 -5.62
CA MET A 92 5.63 -25.74 -6.05
C MET A 92 7.11 -25.73 -5.65
N GLU A 93 7.44 -26.18 -4.43
CA GLU A 93 8.82 -26.34 -3.99
C GLU A 93 9.60 -27.32 -4.86
N GLN A 94 8.97 -28.44 -5.27
CA GLN A 94 9.56 -29.38 -6.21
C GLN A 94 9.80 -28.75 -7.59
N ALA A 95 8.85 -27.98 -8.11
CA ALA A 95 9.01 -27.26 -9.38
C ALA A 95 10.17 -26.26 -9.33
N LEU A 96 10.31 -25.51 -8.22
CA LEU A 96 11.43 -24.61 -7.98
C LEU A 96 12.77 -25.35 -7.93
N HIS A 97 12.82 -26.52 -7.29
CA HIS A 97 14.02 -27.35 -7.23
C HIS A 97 14.42 -27.85 -8.61
N VAL A 98 13.48 -28.41 -9.38
CA VAL A 98 13.74 -28.88 -10.76
C VAL A 98 14.18 -27.73 -11.66
N ALA A 99 13.52 -26.58 -11.57
CA ALA A 99 13.86 -25.38 -12.33
C ALA A 99 15.29 -24.89 -12.05
N ALA A 100 15.74 -24.95 -10.79
CA ALA A 100 17.11 -24.60 -10.43
C ALA A 100 18.12 -25.53 -11.12
N LEU A 101 17.91 -26.85 -11.04
CA LEU A 101 18.78 -27.85 -11.66
C LEU A 101 18.85 -27.69 -13.19
N TRP A 102 17.72 -27.41 -13.83
CA TRP A 102 17.69 -27.17 -15.28
C TRP A 102 18.47 -25.92 -15.67
N LEU A 103 18.34 -24.84 -14.88
CA LEU A 103 19.11 -23.62 -15.12
C LEU A 103 20.61 -23.87 -14.95
N ASP A 104 21.04 -24.66 -13.98
CA ASP A 104 22.47 -24.95 -13.75
C ASP A 104 23.15 -25.62 -14.96
N GLU A 105 22.41 -26.42 -15.72
CA GLU A 105 22.94 -27.08 -16.91
C GLU A 105 23.09 -26.11 -18.11
N VAL A 106 22.27 -25.07 -18.17
CA VAL A 106 22.13 -24.22 -19.38
C VAL A 106 22.56 -22.77 -19.19
N THR A 107 22.95 -22.35 -17.97
CA THR A 107 23.45 -21.00 -17.70
C THR A 107 24.79 -20.99 -16.98
N ALA A 108 25.64 -20.01 -17.31
CA ALA A 108 26.88 -19.73 -16.58
C ALA A 108 26.67 -18.78 -15.38
N ILE A 109 25.44 -18.30 -15.16
CA ILE A 109 25.12 -17.41 -14.04
C ILE A 109 24.96 -18.23 -12.77
N ALA A 110 25.78 -17.89 -11.76
CA ALA A 110 25.81 -18.57 -10.47
C ALA A 110 24.43 -18.66 -9.79
N GLU A 111 24.20 -19.79 -9.13
CA GLU A 111 23.02 -20.10 -8.32
C GLU A 111 22.67 -19.04 -7.28
N LEU A 112 21.41 -19.03 -6.84
CA LEU A 112 20.97 -18.20 -5.73
C LEU A 112 21.61 -18.67 -4.43
N THR A 113 21.94 -17.73 -3.55
CA THR A 113 22.55 -18.01 -2.23
C THR A 113 21.51 -18.30 -1.14
N VAL A 114 20.23 -18.10 -1.46
CA VAL A 114 19.10 -18.40 -0.59
C VAL A 114 18.06 -19.20 -1.36
N PRO A 115 17.34 -20.11 -0.69
CA PRO A 115 16.27 -20.84 -1.32
C PRO A 115 15.16 -19.89 -1.78
N PRO A 116 14.48 -20.20 -2.90
CA PRO A 116 13.25 -19.51 -3.27
C PRO A 116 12.19 -19.63 -2.16
N VAL A 117 11.31 -18.64 -2.07
CA VAL A 117 10.24 -18.59 -1.07
C VAL A 117 8.86 -18.61 -1.72
N LEU A 118 7.89 -19.17 -1.02
CA LEU A 118 6.48 -19.09 -1.40
C LEU A 118 5.80 -18.06 -0.51
N LEU A 119 5.18 -17.05 -1.12
CA LEU A 119 4.55 -15.95 -0.43
C LEU A 119 3.03 -16.01 -0.58
N THR A 120 2.32 -15.57 0.46
CA THR A 120 0.92 -15.17 0.30
C THR A 120 0.84 -13.82 -0.42
N ARG A 121 -0.33 -13.42 -0.91
CA ARG A 121 -0.53 -12.07 -1.50
C ARG A 121 -0.12 -10.96 -0.53
N ALA A 122 -0.56 -11.05 0.73
CA ALA A 122 -0.14 -10.10 1.77
C ALA A 122 1.37 -10.18 2.06
N GLY A 123 1.96 -11.38 2.06
CA GLY A 123 3.40 -11.56 2.22
C GLY A 123 4.20 -10.93 1.07
N TRP A 124 3.70 -10.99 -0.15
CA TRP A 124 4.30 -10.31 -1.30
C TRP A 124 4.22 -8.79 -1.17
N ALA A 125 3.06 -8.25 -0.77
CA ALA A 125 2.90 -6.82 -0.51
C ALA A 125 3.89 -6.33 0.56
N GLU A 126 4.01 -7.09 1.66
CA GLU A 126 4.94 -6.78 2.74
C GLU A 126 6.41 -6.86 2.32
N ALA A 127 6.79 -7.93 1.60
CA ALA A 127 8.17 -8.12 1.17
C ALA A 127 8.63 -7.09 0.11
N THR A 128 7.71 -6.51 -0.66
CA THR A 128 8.03 -5.57 -1.75
C THR A 128 7.84 -4.10 -1.39
N MET A 129 7.05 -3.79 -0.35
CA MET A 129 6.75 -2.41 0.06
C MET A 129 7.99 -1.52 0.29
N PRO A 130 9.12 -2.02 0.84
CA PRO A 130 10.31 -1.17 1.00
C PRO A 130 10.83 -0.59 -0.31
N VAL A 131 10.86 -1.37 -1.40
CA VAL A 131 11.30 -0.90 -2.72
C VAL A 131 10.27 0.04 -3.33
N TRP A 132 8.98 -0.29 -3.21
CA TRP A 132 7.91 0.60 -3.66
C TRP A 132 7.98 1.97 -3.00
N THR A 133 8.27 2.00 -1.69
CA THR A 133 8.44 3.23 -0.92
C THR A 133 9.62 4.05 -1.45
N GLN A 134 10.79 3.43 -1.64
CA GLN A 134 11.97 4.11 -2.19
C GLN A 134 11.70 4.72 -3.56
N LEU A 135 10.97 4.03 -4.44
CA LEU A 135 10.64 4.51 -5.78
C LEU A 135 9.62 5.65 -5.75
N ALA A 136 8.67 5.59 -4.82
CA ALA A 136 7.54 6.51 -4.77
C ALA A 136 7.81 7.76 -3.91
N GLU A 137 8.75 7.69 -2.97
CA GLU A 137 9.08 8.77 -2.03
C GLU A 137 9.48 10.09 -2.73
N PRO A 138 10.36 10.12 -3.75
CA PRO A 138 10.71 11.35 -4.45
C PRO A 138 9.49 12.00 -5.13
N VAL A 139 8.59 11.18 -5.67
CA VAL A 139 7.35 11.64 -6.31
C VAL A 139 6.40 12.22 -5.27
N ALA A 140 6.23 11.54 -4.13
CA ALA A 140 5.39 11.98 -3.03
C ALA A 140 5.84 13.34 -2.48
N HIS A 141 7.15 13.51 -2.28
CA HIS A 141 7.73 14.79 -1.87
C HIS A 141 7.53 15.88 -2.93
N SER A 142 7.72 15.58 -4.21
CA SER A 142 7.51 16.55 -5.29
C SER A 142 6.07 17.05 -5.34
N ILE A 143 5.08 16.15 -5.21
CA ILE A 143 3.65 16.51 -5.21
C ILE A 143 3.31 17.34 -3.97
N ALA A 144 3.76 16.92 -2.80
CA ALA A 144 3.53 17.64 -1.55
C ALA A 144 4.12 19.07 -1.60
N ASN A 145 5.36 19.22 -2.08
CA ASN A 145 6.02 20.51 -2.22
C ASN A 145 5.31 21.41 -3.24
N ALA A 146 4.86 20.86 -4.37
CA ALA A 146 4.14 21.62 -5.38
C ALA A 146 2.80 22.16 -4.84
N LEU A 147 2.05 21.35 -4.09
CA LEU A 147 0.80 21.78 -3.45
C LEU A 147 1.04 22.90 -2.43
N THR A 148 2.09 22.79 -1.62
CA THR A 148 2.44 23.86 -0.67
C THR A 148 2.86 25.14 -1.39
N GLY A 149 3.67 25.05 -2.44
CA GLY A 149 4.10 26.22 -3.21
C GLY A 149 2.93 27.01 -3.80
N VAL A 150 1.93 26.31 -4.37
CA VAL A 150 0.71 26.97 -4.89
C VAL A 150 -0.06 27.69 -3.79
N LEU A 151 -0.17 27.09 -2.60
CA LEU A 151 -0.88 27.70 -1.47
C LEU A 151 -0.13 28.92 -0.92
N GLU A 152 1.20 28.87 -0.87
CA GLU A 152 2.04 30.01 -0.48
C GLU A 152 1.95 31.15 -1.50
N GLU A 153 1.92 30.86 -2.80
CA GLU A 153 1.73 31.87 -3.86
C GLU A 153 0.34 32.53 -3.80
N GLN A 154 -0.69 31.78 -3.41
CA GLN A 154 -2.06 32.28 -3.30
C GLN A 154 -2.32 32.99 -1.97
N ALA A 155 -1.55 32.70 -0.94
CA ALA A 155 -1.63 33.37 0.34
C ALA A 155 -0.92 34.73 0.29
N GLY A 156 -1.64 35.80 0.62
CA GLY A 156 -1.03 37.12 0.76
C GLY A 156 0.06 37.15 1.85
N GLU A 157 0.91 38.19 1.82
CA GLU A 157 2.03 38.37 2.76
C GLU A 157 1.62 38.27 4.25
N GLU A 158 0.39 38.66 4.60
CA GLU A 158 -0.14 38.59 5.98
C GLU A 158 -0.36 37.17 6.51
N LEU A 159 -0.55 36.17 5.64
CA LEU A 159 -0.82 34.77 6.03
C LEU A 159 0.43 33.89 5.98
N SER A 160 1.52 34.35 5.36
CA SER A 160 2.74 33.57 5.12
C SER A 160 3.38 33.05 6.42
N GLY A 161 3.39 33.84 7.50
CA GLY A 161 3.92 33.43 8.80
C GLY A 161 3.08 32.35 9.52
N MET A 162 1.76 32.33 9.30
CA MET A 162 0.86 31.32 9.85
C MET A 162 0.90 30.02 9.03
N LEU A 163 1.31 30.12 7.75
CA LEU A 163 1.42 29.00 6.82
C LEU A 163 2.68 28.17 6.99
N GLY A 164 3.75 28.64 7.65
CA GLY A 164 4.96 27.83 7.82
C GLY A 164 4.70 26.48 8.53
N ASN A 165 4.02 26.52 9.68
CA ASN A 165 3.63 25.30 10.41
C ASN A 165 2.50 24.54 9.70
N ALA A 166 1.56 25.25 9.06
CA ALA A 166 0.48 24.61 8.30
C ALA A 166 0.98 23.91 7.02
N GLY A 167 2.03 24.42 6.40
CA GLY A 167 2.65 23.90 5.19
C GLY A 167 3.33 22.57 5.44
N GLN A 168 4.04 22.41 6.56
CA GLN A 168 4.61 21.11 6.95
C GLN A 168 3.51 20.07 7.22
N LEU A 169 2.44 20.46 7.90
CA LEU A 169 1.28 19.59 8.10
C LEU A 169 0.61 19.22 6.77
N MET A 170 0.42 20.17 5.85
CA MET A 170 -0.15 19.92 4.53
C MET A 170 0.74 19.02 3.66
N ARG A 171 2.07 19.17 3.72
CA ARG A 171 2.99 18.24 3.04
C ARG A 171 2.84 16.83 3.58
N ASN A 172 2.77 16.67 4.90
CA ASN A 172 2.58 15.36 5.53
C ASN A 172 1.23 14.73 5.17
N VAL A 173 0.15 15.53 5.14
CA VAL A 173 -1.17 15.08 4.71
C VAL A 173 -1.15 14.66 3.24
N GLY A 174 -0.63 15.50 2.34
CA GLY A 174 -0.53 15.20 0.91
C GLY A 174 0.30 13.96 0.62
N GLY A 175 1.45 13.82 1.30
CA GLY A 175 2.28 12.63 1.21
C GLY A 175 1.58 11.38 1.75
N THR A 176 0.82 11.49 2.84
CA THR A 176 0.04 10.36 3.39
C THR A 176 -1.07 9.91 2.45
N LEU A 177 -1.78 10.85 1.81
CA LEU A 177 -2.78 10.51 0.79
C LEU A 177 -2.16 9.75 -0.39
N PHE A 178 -0.99 10.18 -0.85
CA PHE A 178 -0.24 9.47 -1.89
C PHE A 178 0.23 8.09 -1.41
N ALA A 179 0.71 7.97 -0.17
CA ALA A 179 1.08 6.68 0.41
C ALA A 179 -0.10 5.70 0.45
N MET A 180 -1.31 6.16 0.81
CA MET A 180 -2.50 5.32 0.74
C MET A 180 -2.83 4.84 -0.68
N GLN A 181 -2.66 5.70 -1.69
CA GLN A 181 -2.83 5.30 -3.09
C GLN A 181 -1.79 4.26 -3.51
N LEU A 182 -0.53 4.43 -3.09
CA LEU A 182 0.50 3.42 -3.31
C LEU A 182 0.10 2.08 -2.67
N GLY A 183 -0.36 2.11 -1.42
CA GLY A 183 -0.86 0.92 -0.71
C GLY A 183 -2.00 0.23 -1.47
N GLN A 184 -2.93 1.01 -2.03
CA GLN A 184 -4.00 0.48 -2.87
C GLN A 184 -3.47 -0.23 -4.11
N VAL A 185 -2.55 0.40 -4.85
CA VAL A 185 -1.96 -0.18 -6.06
C VAL A 185 -1.17 -1.44 -5.75
N VAL A 186 -0.32 -1.41 -4.72
CA VAL A 186 0.48 -2.58 -4.32
C VAL A 186 -0.44 -3.72 -3.85
N GLY A 187 -1.50 -3.41 -3.11
CA GLY A 187 -2.50 -4.41 -2.69
C GLY A 187 -3.24 -5.06 -3.87
N GLN A 188 -3.55 -4.30 -4.92
CA GLN A 188 -4.14 -4.83 -6.15
C GLN A 188 -3.15 -5.70 -6.93
N LEU A 189 -1.91 -5.21 -7.12
CA LEU A 189 -0.84 -5.94 -7.79
C LEU A 189 -0.55 -7.29 -7.12
N ALA A 190 -0.58 -7.33 -5.78
CA ALA A 190 -0.41 -8.57 -5.01
C ALA A 190 -1.45 -9.65 -5.38
N GLY A 191 -2.62 -9.27 -5.92
CA GLY A 191 -3.63 -10.18 -6.43
C GLY A 191 -3.37 -10.71 -7.85
N GLU A 192 -2.49 -10.07 -8.61
CA GLU A 192 -2.26 -10.34 -10.05
C GLU A 192 -0.90 -11.00 -10.31
N VAL A 193 0.14 -10.61 -9.57
CA VAL A 193 1.50 -11.11 -9.75
C VAL A 193 1.62 -12.58 -9.33
N VAL A 194 2.30 -13.39 -10.14
CA VAL A 194 2.60 -14.80 -9.82
C VAL A 194 3.95 -14.97 -9.12
N SER A 195 4.81 -13.96 -9.18
CA SER A 195 6.20 -14.01 -8.74
C SER A 195 6.75 -12.68 -8.21
N GLY A 196 7.95 -12.71 -7.63
CA GLY A 196 8.69 -11.51 -7.21
C GLY A 196 9.16 -10.65 -8.39
N GLY A 197 9.44 -11.26 -9.55
CA GLY A 197 10.00 -10.60 -10.73
C GLY A 197 9.01 -10.08 -11.77
N ASP A 198 7.70 -10.19 -11.56
CA ASP A 198 6.72 -9.89 -12.62
C ASP A 198 6.70 -8.43 -13.07
N VAL A 199 7.08 -7.50 -12.19
CA VAL A 199 7.08 -6.05 -12.46
C VAL A 199 8.32 -5.63 -13.26
N GLY A 200 9.28 -6.54 -13.51
CA GLY A 200 10.49 -6.26 -14.30
C GLY A 200 11.56 -5.45 -13.55
N ILE A 201 11.31 -5.12 -12.29
CA ILE A 201 12.26 -4.54 -11.35
C ILE A 201 12.42 -5.46 -10.13
N PRO A 202 13.61 -5.52 -9.50
CA PRO A 202 13.87 -6.42 -8.38
C PRO A 202 13.24 -5.85 -7.10
N LEU A 203 11.97 -6.15 -6.86
CA LEU A 203 11.21 -5.62 -5.72
C LEU A 203 11.54 -6.30 -4.38
N LEU A 204 12.08 -7.51 -4.41
CA LEU A 204 12.49 -8.24 -3.22
C LEU A 204 13.88 -7.78 -2.81
N ASP A 205 13.91 -6.81 -1.90
CA ASP A 205 15.14 -6.22 -1.40
C ASP A 205 15.88 -7.15 -0.44
N GLY A 206 17.21 -7.03 -0.41
CA GLY A 206 18.10 -7.84 0.43
C GLY A 206 19.37 -8.30 -0.29
N GLU A 207 20.46 -8.49 0.46
CA GLU A 207 21.75 -8.92 -0.10
C GLU A 207 21.68 -10.30 -0.78
N ALA A 208 20.82 -11.16 -0.25
CA ALA A 208 20.69 -12.55 -0.65
C ALA A 208 19.94 -12.75 -1.99
N ARG A 209 19.09 -11.78 -2.40
CA ARG A 209 18.25 -11.79 -3.61
C ARG A 209 17.54 -13.13 -3.83
N GLN A 210 16.33 -13.22 -3.31
CA GLN A 210 15.52 -14.43 -3.36
C GLN A 210 14.59 -14.42 -4.57
N ALA A 211 14.37 -15.60 -5.15
CA ALA A 211 13.22 -15.88 -6.01
C ALA A 211 11.98 -16.03 -5.13
N ALA A 212 10.83 -15.56 -5.59
CA ALA A 212 9.56 -15.82 -4.91
C ALA A 212 8.42 -16.12 -5.88
N LEU A 213 7.53 -17.02 -5.46
CA LEU A 213 6.25 -17.27 -6.13
C LEU A 213 5.09 -17.00 -5.18
N VAL A 214 3.92 -16.67 -5.75
CA VAL A 214 2.65 -16.55 -5.03
C VAL A 214 1.76 -17.73 -5.46
N PRO A 215 1.74 -18.86 -4.72
CA PRO A 215 1.14 -20.11 -5.21
C PRO A 215 -0.31 -19.97 -5.62
N GLN A 216 -1.12 -19.25 -4.83
CA GLN A 216 -2.52 -18.96 -5.16
C GLN A 216 -2.66 -18.31 -6.55
N ASN A 217 -1.76 -17.39 -6.91
CA ASN A 217 -1.81 -16.68 -8.18
C ASN A 217 -1.26 -17.55 -9.32
N VAL A 218 -0.25 -18.38 -9.05
CA VAL A 218 0.26 -19.36 -10.02
C VAL A 218 -0.84 -20.34 -10.43
N ASP A 219 -1.58 -20.90 -9.48
CA ASP A 219 -2.66 -21.84 -9.76
C ASP A 219 -3.82 -21.14 -10.49
N ALA A 220 -4.17 -19.91 -10.09
CA ALA A 220 -5.17 -19.10 -10.79
C ALA A 220 -4.75 -18.74 -12.22
N PHE A 221 -3.46 -18.46 -12.46
CA PHE A 221 -2.90 -18.16 -13.78
C PHE A 221 -2.99 -19.37 -14.72
N GLY A 222 -2.75 -20.58 -14.21
CA GLY A 222 -2.85 -21.81 -14.98
C GLY A 222 -4.29 -22.22 -15.34
N ALA A 223 -5.29 -21.69 -14.65
CA ALA A 223 -6.68 -22.08 -14.84
C ALA A 223 -7.20 -21.70 -16.24
N GLY A 224 -7.70 -22.69 -16.98
CA GLY A 224 -8.30 -22.49 -18.31
C GLY A 224 -7.29 -22.40 -19.46
N LEU A 225 -6.00 -22.62 -19.23
CA LEU A 225 -4.98 -22.63 -20.29
C LEU A 225 -4.92 -23.95 -21.09
N ASP A 226 -5.65 -24.99 -20.69
CA ASP A 226 -5.52 -26.38 -21.21
C ASP A 226 -4.07 -26.92 -21.16
N ILE A 227 -3.26 -26.41 -20.22
CA ILE A 227 -1.89 -26.83 -19.95
C ILE A 227 -1.86 -27.54 -18.57
N PRO A 228 -1.13 -28.67 -18.42
CA PRO A 228 -0.95 -29.31 -17.13
C PRO A 228 -0.38 -28.34 -16.07
N THR A 229 -0.96 -28.33 -14.87
CA THR A 229 -0.56 -27.42 -13.79
C THR A 229 0.94 -27.49 -13.47
N ASP A 230 1.53 -28.68 -13.50
CA ASP A 230 2.94 -28.87 -13.21
C ASP A 230 3.86 -28.21 -14.25
N GLU A 231 3.45 -28.14 -15.53
CA GLU A 231 4.19 -27.43 -16.58
C GLU A 231 4.14 -25.92 -16.37
N VAL A 232 2.98 -25.38 -15.97
CA VAL A 232 2.83 -23.95 -15.64
C VAL A 232 3.72 -23.58 -14.46
N ARG A 233 3.69 -24.37 -13.39
CA ARG A 233 4.52 -24.17 -12.19
C ARG A 233 6.00 -24.20 -12.55
N LEU A 234 6.41 -25.17 -13.35
CA LEU A 234 7.81 -25.33 -13.75
C LEU A 234 8.29 -24.17 -14.63
N TYR A 235 7.47 -23.76 -15.61
CA TYR A 235 7.76 -22.59 -16.46
C TYR A 235 7.96 -21.32 -15.62
N LEU A 236 7.02 -21.01 -14.72
CA LEU A 236 7.11 -19.84 -13.86
C LEU A 236 8.29 -19.90 -12.89
N SER A 237 8.59 -21.10 -12.37
CA SER A 237 9.77 -21.33 -11.51
C SER A 237 11.08 -21.05 -12.26
N VAL A 238 11.22 -21.54 -13.49
CA VAL A 238 12.40 -21.26 -14.32
C VAL A 238 12.54 -19.76 -14.59
N ARG A 239 11.44 -19.09 -14.98
CA ARG A 239 11.43 -17.65 -15.26
C ARG A 239 11.87 -16.85 -14.03
N GLU A 240 11.31 -17.15 -12.86
CA GLU A 240 11.60 -16.43 -11.63
C GLU A 240 13.04 -16.67 -11.14
N ILE A 241 13.53 -17.91 -11.15
CA ILE A 241 14.90 -18.20 -10.72
C ILE A 241 15.90 -17.56 -11.68
N ALA A 242 15.65 -17.60 -13.00
CA ALA A 242 16.49 -16.92 -13.98
C ALA A 242 16.54 -15.41 -13.73
N HIS A 243 15.39 -14.79 -13.46
CA HIS A 243 15.28 -13.37 -13.13
C HIS A 243 16.08 -13.03 -11.86
N ALA A 244 15.88 -13.78 -10.78
CA ALA A 244 16.60 -13.58 -9.52
C ALA A 244 18.12 -13.74 -9.69
N ARG A 245 18.58 -14.75 -10.45
CA ARG A 245 20.01 -14.96 -10.76
C ARG A 245 20.59 -13.81 -11.57
N LEU A 246 19.85 -13.31 -12.57
CA LEU A 246 20.26 -12.17 -13.38
C LEU A 246 20.51 -10.93 -12.52
N PHE A 247 19.53 -10.52 -11.71
CA PHE A 247 19.70 -9.36 -10.84
C PHE A 247 20.73 -9.60 -9.74
N ARG A 248 20.93 -10.85 -9.31
CA ARG A 248 22.04 -11.23 -8.43
C ARG A 248 23.41 -10.98 -9.05
N HIS A 249 23.59 -11.37 -10.30
CA HIS A 249 24.85 -11.25 -10.99
C HIS A 249 25.11 -9.83 -11.49
N ALA A 250 24.16 -9.24 -12.21
CA ALA A 250 24.27 -7.93 -12.84
C ALA A 250 23.83 -6.80 -11.89
N LYS A 251 24.70 -6.45 -10.92
CA LYS A 251 24.39 -5.41 -9.91
C LYS A 251 24.09 -4.02 -10.51
N TRP A 252 24.56 -3.74 -11.72
CA TRP A 252 24.34 -2.48 -12.45
C TRP A 252 22.92 -2.33 -13.02
N LEU A 253 22.12 -3.40 -13.08
CA LEU A 253 20.72 -3.33 -13.51
C LEU A 253 19.79 -2.71 -12.46
N ARG A 254 20.30 -2.37 -11.29
CA ARG A 254 19.53 -1.63 -10.29
C ARG A 254 19.39 -0.17 -10.70
N LEU A 255 18.25 0.41 -10.35
CA LEU A 255 18.12 1.86 -10.28
C LEU A 255 19.17 2.37 -9.27
N HIS A 256 20.06 3.25 -9.74
CA HIS A 256 21.03 3.96 -8.92
C HIS A 256 20.40 5.23 -8.34
#